data_AF-A0A1V5R945-F1
#
_entry.id   AF-A0A1V5R945-F1
#
_cell.length_a   1.000
_cell.length_b   1.000
_cell.length_c   1.000
_cell.angle_alpha   90.00
_cell.angle_beta   90.00
_cell.angle_gamma   90.00
#
_symmetry.space_group_name_H-M   'P 1'
#
loop_
_entity.id
_entity.type
_entity.pdbx_description
1 polymer ?
#
loop_
_entity_poly.entity_id
_entity_poly.type
_entity_poly.pdbx_seq_one_letter_code
_entity_poly.pdbx_strand_id
1 'polypeptide(L)'
;MVVKALERYNHFVYARECAIRHMYFLLDTLHPDTDQIGDLWEAYLPNKEGPSKTDEIEGFPRRRLMHYAGLATITLMIENIIGLDISLPRKTVDWMMPSLEVMGIENLSLKRNTITILSNKTDRGWEIRLESEKLYYFTIEVLNEKKKKTLPIPSGKCSMLIDKM
;
A
#
# COMPACT_ATOMS: atom_id res chain seq x y z
N MET A 1 2.38 12.20 -7.40
CA MET A 1 2.98 10.97 -7.96
C MET A 1 2.17 10.51 -9.15
N VAL A 2 2.80 9.99 -10.21
CA VAL A 2 2.11 9.47 -11.41
C VAL A 2 1.16 8.31 -11.05
N VAL A 3 1.55 7.47 -10.09
CA VAL A 3 0.74 6.34 -9.61
C VAL A 3 -0.64 6.80 -9.08
N LYS A 4 -0.69 7.89 -8.32
CA LYS A 4 -1.96 8.47 -7.81
C LYS A 4 -2.84 9.02 -8.93
N ALA A 5 -2.23 9.49 -10.03
CA ALA A 5 -3.00 9.91 -11.20
C ALA A 5 -3.67 8.71 -11.88
N LEU A 6 -2.99 7.57 -11.98
CA LEU A 6 -3.58 6.33 -12.51
C LEU A 6 -4.83 5.92 -11.70
N GLU A 7 -4.77 5.96 -10.37
CA GLU A 7 -5.93 5.68 -9.50
C GLU A 7 -7.10 6.63 -9.77
N ARG A 8 -6.82 7.94 -9.92
CA ARG A 8 -7.85 8.94 -10.25
C ARG A 8 -8.57 8.64 -11.57
N TYR A 9 -7.90 7.98 -12.51
CA TYR A 9 -8.47 7.54 -13.79
C TYR A 9 -8.90 6.06 -13.78
N ASN A 10 -9.12 5.47 -12.60
CA ASN A 10 -9.58 4.09 -12.41
C ASN A 10 -8.62 3.01 -12.92
N HIS A 11 -7.33 3.31 -13.11
CA HIS A 11 -6.29 2.36 -13.49
C HIS A 11 -5.62 1.73 -12.26
N PHE A 12 -6.40 1.24 -11.30
CA PHE A 12 -5.91 0.75 -10.01
C PHE A 12 -4.97 -0.46 -10.12
N VAL A 13 -5.29 -1.44 -10.97
CA VAL A 13 -4.45 -2.63 -11.18
C VAL A 13 -3.07 -2.21 -11.70
N TYR A 14 -3.05 -1.35 -12.71
CA TYR A 14 -1.81 -0.86 -13.29
C TYR A 14 -1.03 0.04 -12.31
N ALA A 15 -1.71 0.87 -11.54
CA ALA A 15 -1.10 1.66 -10.48
C ALA A 15 -0.37 0.77 -9.45
N ARG A 16 -1.02 -0.33 -9.02
CA ARG A 16 -0.42 -1.32 -8.12
C ARG A 16 0.77 -2.02 -8.76
N GLU A 17 0.68 -2.44 -10.01
CA GLU A 17 1.81 -3.04 -10.74
C GLU A 17 3.02 -2.10 -10.82
N CYS A 18 2.80 -0.82 -11.13
CA CYS A 18 3.85 0.19 -11.13
C CYS A 18 4.49 0.36 -9.74
N ALA A 19 3.66 0.40 -8.68
CA ALA A 19 4.14 0.51 -7.31
C ALA A 19 4.98 -0.71 -6.91
N ILE A 20 4.49 -1.92 -7.15
CA ILE A 20 5.21 -3.17 -6.86
C ILE A 20 6.54 -3.20 -7.59
N ARG A 21 6.55 -2.91 -8.90
CA ARG A 21 7.78 -2.89 -9.70
C ARG A 21 8.80 -1.89 -9.15
N HIS A 22 8.35 -0.69 -8.82
CA HIS A 22 9.23 0.32 -8.24
C HIS A 22 9.78 -0.13 -6.88
N MET A 23 8.95 -0.75 -6.03
CA MET A 23 9.38 -1.29 -4.75
C MET A 23 10.44 -2.38 -4.90
N TYR A 24 10.33 -3.25 -5.91
CA TYR A 24 11.38 -4.23 -6.22
C TYR A 24 12.68 -3.55 -6.67
N PHE A 25 12.63 -2.53 -7.52
CA PHE A 25 13.84 -1.78 -7.89
C PHE A 25 14.52 -1.13 -6.67
N LEU A 26 13.75 -0.60 -5.72
CA LEU A 26 14.28 -0.10 -4.46
C LEU A 26 14.93 -1.22 -3.64
N LEU A 27 14.24 -2.35 -3.49
CA LEU A 27 14.69 -3.49 -2.72
C LEU A 27 15.98 -4.08 -3.30
N ASP A 28 16.04 -4.33 -4.60
CA ASP A 28 17.19 -4.92 -5.28
C ASP A 28 18.41 -3.97 -5.30
N THR A 29 18.16 -2.65 -5.26
CA THR A 29 19.26 -1.66 -5.09
C THR A 29 19.78 -1.61 -3.65
N LEU A 30 18.92 -1.87 -2.67
CA LEU A 30 19.27 -1.87 -1.24
C LEU A 30 19.93 -3.19 -0.82
N HIS A 31 19.47 -4.31 -1.40
CA HIS A 31 19.93 -5.67 -1.14
C HIS A 31 20.30 -6.35 -2.47
N PRO A 32 21.39 -5.91 -3.13
CA PRO A 32 21.80 -6.50 -4.39
C PRO A 32 22.30 -7.93 -4.18
N ASP A 33 22.06 -8.81 -5.16
CA ASP A 33 22.57 -10.19 -5.22
C ASP A 33 24.07 -10.23 -5.59
N THR A 34 24.87 -9.39 -4.94
CA THR A 34 26.33 -9.26 -5.13
C THR A 34 27.01 -9.01 -3.79
N ASP A 35 28.33 -9.09 -3.73
CA ASP A 35 29.09 -8.73 -2.52
C ASP A 35 29.08 -7.22 -2.20
N GLN A 36 28.35 -6.40 -2.98
CA GLN A 36 28.27 -4.96 -2.78
C GLN A 36 27.21 -4.58 -1.75
N ILE A 37 27.54 -3.59 -0.92
CA ILE A 37 26.57 -3.01 0.01
C ILE A 37 25.67 -2.06 -0.78
N GLY A 38 24.39 -2.42 -0.89
CA GLY A 38 23.36 -1.56 -1.48
C GLY A 38 23.02 -0.33 -0.64
N ASP A 39 22.27 0.60 -1.22
CA ASP A 39 21.79 1.79 -0.51
C ASP A 39 20.54 2.38 -1.17
N LEU A 40 19.92 3.35 -0.49
CA LEU A 40 18.79 4.12 -1.00
C LEU A 40 19.23 5.39 -1.70
N TRP A 41 18.49 5.78 -2.73
CA TRP A 41 18.79 6.92 -3.58
C TRP A 41 17.56 7.80 -3.77
N GLU A 42 17.75 9.07 -4.10
CA GLU A 42 16.62 9.97 -4.36
C GLU A 42 15.83 9.61 -5.63
N ALA A 43 16.48 8.96 -6.59
CA ALA A 43 15.91 8.61 -7.88
C ALA A 43 16.52 7.31 -8.42
N TYR A 44 15.68 6.55 -9.10
CA TYR A 44 15.99 5.23 -9.65
C TYR A 44 15.89 5.22 -11.16
N LEU A 45 16.53 4.24 -11.79
CA LEU A 45 16.39 4.02 -13.21
C LEU A 45 14.92 3.71 -13.58
N PRO A 46 14.41 4.19 -14.73
CA PRO A 46 12.98 4.09 -15.03
C PRO A 46 12.44 2.66 -15.12
N ASN A 47 13.26 1.72 -15.61
CA ASN A 47 12.85 0.37 -15.98
C ASN A 47 13.70 -0.74 -15.35
N LYS A 48 14.55 -0.42 -14.37
CA LYS A 48 15.40 -1.39 -13.65
C LYS A 48 15.88 -0.84 -12.31
N GLU A 49 16.46 -1.71 -11.50
CA GLU A 49 17.18 -1.38 -10.28
C GLU A 49 18.39 -0.48 -10.53
N GLY A 50 18.80 0.23 -9.48
CA GLY A 50 19.95 1.11 -9.46
C GLY A 50 19.62 2.60 -9.48
N PRO A 51 20.57 3.44 -9.01
CA PRO A 51 20.42 4.89 -9.03
C PRO A 51 20.28 5.42 -10.46
N SER A 52 19.39 6.40 -10.63
CA SER A 52 19.32 7.19 -11.87
C SER A 52 20.66 7.89 -12.15
N LYS A 53 20.89 8.37 -13.37
CA LYS A 53 22.15 9.04 -13.76
C LYS A 53 21.86 10.25 -14.63
N THR A 54 22.54 11.36 -14.36
CA THR A 54 22.58 12.54 -15.21
C THR A 54 23.88 13.30 -14.97
N ASP A 55 24.43 13.90 -16.01
CA ASP A 55 25.59 14.79 -15.91
C ASP A 55 25.17 16.27 -15.75
N GLU A 56 23.87 16.56 -15.85
CA GLU A 56 23.32 17.93 -15.79
C GLU A 56 23.17 18.47 -14.37
N ILE A 57 23.12 17.58 -13.37
CA ILE A 57 22.83 17.93 -11.97
C ILE A 57 23.96 17.39 -11.09
N GLU A 58 24.74 18.30 -10.53
CA GLU A 58 25.83 17.94 -9.62
C GLU A 58 25.31 17.19 -8.39
N GLY A 59 25.94 16.05 -8.08
CA GLY A 59 25.59 15.22 -6.92
C GLY A 59 24.30 14.40 -7.08
N PHE A 60 23.71 14.35 -8.28
CA PHE A 60 22.55 13.51 -8.56
C PHE A 60 22.96 12.07 -8.93
N PRO A 61 22.23 11.05 -8.44
CA PRO A 61 21.21 11.12 -7.41
C PRO A 61 21.84 11.15 -6.01
N ARG A 62 21.25 11.93 -5.11
CA ARG A 62 21.67 11.96 -3.70
C ARG A 62 21.42 10.62 -3.02
N ARG A 63 22.48 10.09 -2.40
CA ARG A 63 22.44 8.89 -1.55
C ARG A 63 21.73 9.21 -0.23
N ARG A 64 20.87 8.29 0.25
CA ARG A 64 20.12 8.38 1.52
C ARG A 64 19.32 9.68 1.68
N LEU A 65 18.63 10.11 0.62
CA LEU A 65 17.59 11.13 0.75
C LEU A 65 16.34 10.55 1.44
N MET A 66 16.49 10.23 2.74
CA MET A 66 15.58 9.34 3.49
C MET A 66 14.15 9.87 3.58
N HIS A 67 13.97 11.18 3.66
CA HIS A 67 12.63 11.77 3.69
C HIS A 67 11.88 11.47 2.38
N TYR A 68 12.57 11.42 1.24
CA TYR A 68 11.94 11.11 -0.03
C TYR A 68 11.73 9.60 -0.20
N ALA A 69 12.82 8.82 -0.10
CA ALA A 69 12.78 7.37 -0.29
C ALA A 69 11.87 6.67 0.74
N GLY A 70 11.94 7.09 2.00
CA GLY A 70 11.13 6.54 3.08
C GLY A 70 9.65 6.87 2.95
N LEU A 71 9.29 8.13 2.71
CA LEU A 71 7.89 8.52 2.52
C LEU A 71 7.29 7.85 1.28
N ALA A 72 7.99 7.85 0.15
CA ALA A 72 7.52 7.20 -1.08
C ALA A 72 7.27 5.70 -0.86
N THR A 73 8.21 5.02 -0.19
CA THR A 73 8.09 3.59 0.13
C THR A 73 6.87 3.29 1.00
N ILE A 74 6.71 4.00 2.12
CA ILE A 74 5.60 3.79 3.04
C ILE A 74 4.26 4.07 2.36
N THR A 75 4.17 5.19 1.63
CA THR A 75 2.96 5.59 0.91
C THR A 75 2.59 4.57 -0.17
N LEU A 76 3.54 4.13 -1.00
CA LEU A 76 3.27 3.13 -2.04
C LEU A 76 2.87 1.77 -1.44
N MET A 77 3.52 1.35 -0.36
CA MET A 77 3.18 0.11 0.33
C MET A 77 1.74 0.14 0.87
N ILE A 78 1.36 1.18 1.61
CA ILE A 78 0.04 1.27 2.25
C ILE A 78 -1.05 1.54 1.21
N GLU A 79 -0.86 2.57 0.37
CA GLU A 79 -1.95 3.09 -0.46
C GLU A 79 -2.09 2.38 -1.80
N ASN A 80 -1.01 1.81 -2.36
CA ASN A 80 -1.03 1.23 -3.70
C ASN A 80 -0.87 -0.30 -3.71
N ILE A 81 0.02 -0.84 -2.88
CA ILE A 81 0.28 -2.28 -2.82
C ILE A 81 -0.76 -2.96 -1.95
N ILE A 82 -0.93 -2.49 -0.71
CA ILE A 82 -2.02 -2.95 0.17
C ILE A 82 -3.35 -2.38 -0.34
N GLY A 83 -3.38 -1.12 -0.81
CA GLY A 83 -4.58 -0.52 -1.41
C GLY A 83 -5.50 0.19 -0.41
N LEU A 84 -4.96 0.66 0.73
CA LEU A 84 -5.71 1.36 1.76
C LEU A 84 -5.67 2.88 1.55
N ASP A 85 -6.83 3.50 1.39
CA ASP A 85 -7.03 4.95 1.47
C ASP A 85 -7.74 5.29 2.79
N ILE A 86 -7.14 6.19 3.58
CA ILE A 86 -7.58 6.48 4.95
C ILE A 86 -7.84 7.97 5.10
N SER A 87 -9.08 8.31 5.45
CA SER A 87 -9.47 9.69 5.71
C SER A 87 -9.81 9.90 7.19
N LEU A 88 -8.88 10.50 7.94
CA LEU A 88 -9.14 10.89 9.34
C LEU A 88 -10.31 11.89 9.49
N PRO A 89 -10.43 12.95 8.65
CA PRO A 89 -11.54 13.90 8.80
C PRO A 89 -12.90 13.28 8.51
N ARG A 90 -12.98 12.38 7.52
CA ARG A 90 -14.22 11.69 7.14
C ARG A 90 -14.48 10.42 7.98
N LYS A 91 -13.49 9.96 8.74
CA LYS A 91 -13.48 8.66 9.44
C LYS A 91 -13.81 7.50 8.50
N THR A 92 -13.20 7.51 7.30
CA THR A 92 -13.36 6.43 6.32
C THR A 92 -12.04 5.70 6.13
N VAL A 93 -12.16 4.40 5.88
CA VAL A 93 -11.09 3.54 5.38
C VAL A 93 -11.63 2.82 4.16
N ASP A 94 -11.06 3.09 2.99
CA ASP A 94 -11.42 2.45 1.74
C ASP A 94 -10.28 1.49 1.38
N TRP A 95 -10.61 0.21 1.23
CA TRP A 95 -9.66 -0.85 0.86
C TRP A 95 -10.00 -1.39 -0.52
N MET A 96 -9.17 -1.03 -1.48
CA MET A 96 -9.29 -1.53 -2.85
C MET A 96 -8.24 -2.59 -3.12
N MET A 97 -8.68 -3.77 -3.54
CA MET A 97 -7.79 -4.88 -3.87
C MET A 97 -8.14 -5.46 -5.25
N PRO A 98 -7.13 -5.81 -6.07
CA PRO A 98 -7.40 -6.51 -7.33
C PRO A 98 -8.11 -7.84 -7.10
N SER A 99 -7.63 -8.60 -6.12
CA SER A 99 -8.13 -9.93 -5.75
C SER A 99 -7.95 -10.16 -4.26
N LEU A 100 -8.72 -11.11 -3.71
CA LEU A 100 -8.54 -11.55 -2.33
C LEU A 100 -7.19 -12.25 -2.16
N GLU A 101 -6.40 -11.76 -1.20
CA GLU A 101 -5.09 -12.29 -0.83
C GLU A 101 -4.89 -12.17 0.69
N VAL A 102 -3.95 -12.94 1.23
CA VAL A 102 -3.56 -12.80 2.64
C VAL A 102 -2.73 -11.55 2.78
N MET A 103 -3.33 -10.49 3.32
CA MET A 103 -2.74 -9.15 3.34
C MET A 103 -3.47 -8.27 4.36
N GLY A 104 -2.86 -7.14 4.70
CA GLY A 104 -3.53 -6.07 5.42
C GLY A 104 -2.53 -5.19 6.13
N ILE A 105 -2.99 -4.50 7.17
CA ILE A 105 -2.17 -3.67 8.04
C ILE A 105 -2.55 -3.89 9.50
N GLU A 106 -1.55 -3.91 10.36
CA GLU A 106 -1.72 -4.05 11.81
C GLU A 106 -1.13 -2.84 12.53
N ASN A 107 -1.72 -2.47 13.66
CA ASN A 107 -1.21 -1.43 14.54
C ASN A 107 -0.99 -0.07 13.84
N LEU A 108 -1.81 0.26 12.84
CA LEU A 108 -1.70 1.55 12.17
C LEU A 108 -2.24 2.66 13.08
N SER A 109 -1.35 3.57 13.49
CA SER A 109 -1.71 4.69 14.35
C SER A 109 -2.37 5.82 13.55
N LEU A 110 -3.65 6.06 13.86
CA LEU A 110 -4.48 7.16 13.36
C LEU A 110 -4.61 8.27 14.42
N LYS A 111 -3.47 8.70 14.98
CA LYS A 111 -3.28 9.74 16.02
C LYS A 111 -3.91 9.44 17.39
N ARG A 112 -5.22 9.23 17.46
CA ARG A 112 -5.97 8.89 18.70
C ARG A 112 -6.79 7.62 18.54
N ASN A 113 -6.36 6.74 17.64
CA ASN A 113 -7.00 5.49 17.31
C ASN A 113 -5.93 4.59 16.71
N THR A 114 -6.00 3.29 16.97
CA THR A 114 -5.19 2.30 16.29
C THR A 114 -6.13 1.41 15.49
N ILE A 115 -5.76 1.09 14.25
CA ILE A 115 -6.53 0.17 13.43
C ILE A 115 -5.72 -1.03 12.98
N THR A 116 -6.39 -2.17 12.91
CA THR A 116 -5.90 -3.39 12.28
C THR A 116 -6.96 -3.87 11.30
N ILE A 117 -6.55 -4.14 10.07
CA ILE A 117 -7.41 -4.57 8.97
C ILE A 117 -6.68 -5.69 8.25
N LEU A 118 -7.20 -6.91 8.28
CA LEU A 118 -6.54 -8.10 7.75
C LEU A 118 -7.50 -8.92 6.91
N SER A 119 -7.05 -9.38 5.75
CA SER A 119 -7.70 -10.38 4.91
C SER A 119 -6.97 -11.70 5.10
N ASN A 120 -7.71 -12.77 5.39
CA ASN A 120 -7.16 -14.12 5.56
C ASN A 120 -8.07 -15.15 4.90
N LYS A 121 -7.48 -16.23 4.41
CA LYS A 121 -8.23 -17.40 3.93
C LYS A 121 -8.46 -18.36 5.09
N THR A 122 -9.72 -18.74 5.31
CA THR A 122 -10.14 -19.71 6.33
C THR A 122 -10.85 -20.89 5.67
N ASP A 123 -11.16 -21.95 6.44
CA ASP A 123 -11.94 -23.09 5.96
C ASP A 123 -13.34 -22.71 5.48
N ARG A 124 -13.87 -21.57 5.95
CA ARG A 124 -15.19 -21.03 5.60
C ARG A 124 -15.16 -20.01 4.47
N GLY A 125 -14.01 -19.83 3.82
CA GLY A 125 -13.79 -18.81 2.79
C GLY A 125 -12.93 -17.64 3.29
N TRP A 126 -12.95 -16.55 2.53
CA TRP A 126 -12.18 -15.34 2.84
C TRP A 126 -12.82 -14.55 3.97
N GLU A 127 -12.03 -14.21 4.98
CA GLU A 127 -12.43 -13.43 6.15
C GLU A 127 -11.64 -12.12 6.19
N ILE A 128 -12.35 -10.99 6.31
CA ILE A 128 -11.76 -9.72 6.73
C ILE A 128 -11.93 -9.58 8.24
N ARG A 129 -10.83 -9.37 8.97
CA ARG A 129 -10.81 -8.99 10.38
C ARG A 129 -10.51 -7.51 10.50
N LEU A 130 -11.28 -6.83 11.32
CA LEU A 130 -11.19 -5.39 11.54
C LEU A 130 -11.14 -5.16 13.05
N GLU A 131 -10.22 -4.34 13.49
CA GLU A 131 -10.12 -3.89 14.87
C GLU A 131 -9.92 -2.38 14.89
N SER A 132 -10.72 -1.68 15.71
CA SER A 132 -10.56 -0.25 15.91
C SER A 132 -11.01 0.18 17.30
N GLU A 133 -10.36 1.18 17.88
CA GLU A 133 -10.80 1.78 19.15
C GLU A 133 -11.99 2.73 18.95
N LYS A 134 -12.25 3.17 17.71
CA LYS A 134 -13.28 4.17 17.37
C LYS A 134 -14.08 3.75 16.14
N LEU A 135 -15.29 4.29 16.03
CA LEU A 135 -16.13 4.09 14.85
C LEU A 135 -15.48 4.69 13.60
N TYR A 136 -15.26 3.85 12.58
CA TYR A 136 -14.89 4.22 11.21
C TYR A 136 -15.84 3.55 10.21
N TYR A 137 -16.04 4.16 9.04
CA TYR A 137 -16.70 3.51 7.92
C TYR A 137 -15.66 2.84 7.05
N PHE A 138 -15.82 1.54 6.83
CA PHE A 138 -14.94 0.73 6.03
C PHE A 138 -15.62 0.33 4.73
N THR A 139 -15.02 0.70 3.60
CA THR A 139 -15.42 0.20 2.30
C THR A 139 -14.39 -0.80 1.82
N ILE A 140 -14.82 -1.98 1.41
CA ILE A 140 -13.98 -2.88 0.61
C ILE A 140 -14.48 -2.91 -0.82
N GLU A 141 -13.54 -2.90 -1.78
CA GLU A 141 -13.77 -3.12 -3.19
C GLU A 141 -12.81 -4.18 -3.73
N VAL A 142 -13.35 -5.31 -4.19
CA VAL A 142 -12.60 -6.41 -4.81
C VAL A 142 -12.83 -6.37 -6.32
N LEU A 143 -11.84 -5.88 -7.07
CA LEU A 143 -12.00 -5.52 -8.48
C LEU A 143 -12.35 -6.72 -9.36
N ASN A 144 -11.63 -7.84 -9.21
CA ASN A 144 -11.84 -9.04 -10.03
C ASN A 144 -13.21 -9.69 -9.78
N GLU A 145 -13.75 -9.55 -8.57
CA GLU A 145 -15.07 -10.07 -8.20
C GLU A 145 -16.20 -9.06 -8.43
N LYS A 146 -15.87 -7.81 -8.79
CA LYS A 146 -16.81 -6.69 -8.90
C LYS A 146 -17.70 -6.52 -7.65
N LYS A 147 -17.13 -6.82 -6.47
CA LYS A 147 -17.81 -6.70 -5.18
C LYS A 147 -17.40 -5.41 -4.50
N LYS A 148 -18.38 -4.68 -3.99
CA LYS A 148 -18.18 -3.47 -3.18
C LYS A 148 -19.15 -3.46 -2.02
N LYS A 149 -18.65 -3.19 -0.81
CA LYS A 149 -19.51 -3.04 0.37
C LYS A 149 -18.92 -2.05 1.34
N THR A 150 -19.79 -1.23 1.92
CA THR A 150 -19.44 -0.29 2.99
C THR A 150 -20.13 -0.72 4.27
N LEU A 151 -19.36 -0.77 5.37
CA LEU A 151 -19.81 -1.23 6.67
C LEU A 151 -19.22 -0.33 7.77
N PRO A 152 -19.95 -0.10 8.87
CA PRO A 152 -19.34 0.49 10.04
C PRO A 152 -18.39 -0.53 10.72
N ILE A 153 -17.16 -0.11 11.03
CA ILE A 153 -16.29 -0.78 11.99
C ILE A 153 -16.66 -0.24 13.37
N PRO A 154 -17.42 -0.99 14.20
CA PRO A 154 -17.67 -0.59 15.58
C PRO A 154 -16.35 -0.59 16.37
N SER A 155 -16.33 0.10 17.50
CA SER A 155 -15.22 -0.04 18.44
C SER A 155 -15.10 -1.50 18.91
N GLY A 156 -13.89 -2.04 18.91
CA GLY A 156 -13.58 -3.43 19.23
C GLY A 156 -13.16 -4.23 18.00
N LYS A 157 -13.35 -5.55 18.08
CA LYS A 157 -13.01 -6.51 17.03
C LYS A 157 -14.28 -6.94 16.28
N CYS A 158 -14.23 -6.93 14.96
CA CYS A 158 -15.26 -7.54 14.12
C CYS A 158 -14.63 -8.30 12.95
N SER A 159 -15.39 -9.23 12.38
CA SER A 159 -15.00 -9.91 11.15
C SER A 159 -16.16 -10.09 10.19
N MET A 160 -15.84 -10.24 8.91
CA MET A 160 -16.79 -10.44 7.82
C MET A 160 -16.28 -11.52 6.87
N LEU A 161 -17.17 -12.43 6.46
CA LEU A 161 -16.91 -13.36 5.36
C LEU A 161 -17.28 -12.71 4.02
N ILE A 162 -16.34 -12.69 3.08
CA ILE A 162 -16.53 -12.08 1.74
C ILE A 162 -17.59 -12.81 0.92
N ASP A 163 -17.75 -14.13 1.10
CA ASP A 163 -18.75 -14.92 0.37
C ASP A 163 -20.19 -14.53 0.73
N LYS A 164 -20.38 -13.77 1.81
CA LYS A 164 -21.68 -13.24 2.25
C LYS A 164 -21.90 -11.77 1.86
N MET A 165 -20.98 -11.18 1.08
CA MET A 165 -21.09 -9.81 0.59
C MET A 165 -22.09 -9.68 -0.55
#